data_AF-A0A7W3X1Q2-F1
#
_entry.id   AF-A0A7W3X1Q2-F1
#
_cell.length_a   1.000
_cell.length_b   1.000
_cell.length_c   1.000
_cell.angle_alpha   90.00
_cell.angle_beta   90.00
_cell.angle_gamma   90.00
#
_symmetry.space_group_name_H-M   'P 1'
#
loop_
_entity.id
_entity.type
_entity.pdbx_description
1 polymer ?
#
loop_
_entity_poly.entity_id
_entity_poly.type
_entity_poly.pdbx_seq_one_letter_code
_entity_poly.pdbx_strand_id
1 'polypeptide(L)' 'VLRSKVRCKPLFVAGGHRVSADTALDWVQRTLRGYRLPEPTRLADRLASRRDE' A
#
# COMPACT_ATOMS: atom_id res chain seq x y z
N VAL A 1 -9.42 7.75 3.24
CA VAL A 1 -8.11 7.81 3.96
C VAL A 1 -7.98 6.55 4.82
N LEU A 2 -6.85 5.84 4.78
CA LEU A 2 -6.63 4.59 5.50
C LEU A 2 -5.46 4.70 6.49
N ARG A 3 -5.66 4.29 7.75
CA ARG A 3 -4.58 4.17 8.73
C ARG A 3 -4.10 2.72 8.78
N SER A 4 -3.06 2.39 8.00
CA SER A 4 -2.52 1.03 7.91
C SER A 4 -1.61 0.63 9.08
N LYS A 5 -0.98 1.60 9.76
CA LYS A 5 -0.07 1.36 10.90
C LYS A 5 -0.18 2.45 11.95
N VAL A 6 -0.16 2.05 13.22
CA VAL A 6 -0.15 2.96 14.38
C VAL A 6 1.13 3.81 14.37
N ARG A 7 1.02 5.09 14.78
CA ARG A 7 2.13 6.08 14.78
C ARG A 7 2.80 6.31 13.41
N CYS A 8 2.12 5.99 12.32
CA CYS A 8 2.56 6.29 10.96
C CYS A 8 1.60 7.27 10.28
N LYS A 9 2.11 8.02 9.29
CA LYS A 9 1.25 8.83 8.41
C LYS A 9 0.24 7.92 7.69
N PRO A 10 -1.00 8.38 7.44
CA PRO A 10 -2.00 7.57 6.76
C PRO A 10 -1.61 7.30 5.29
N LEU A 11 -2.32 6.37 4.68
CA LEU A 11 -2.36 6.13 3.24
C LEU A 11 -3.59 6.78 2.62
N PHE A 12 -3.40 7.37 1.44
CA PHE A 12 -4.50 7.80 0.59
C PHE A 12 -4.67 6.76 -0.50
N VAL A 13 -5.85 6.15 -0.56
CA VAL A 13 -6.19 5.10 -1.53
C VAL A 13 -7.27 5.66 -2.43
N ALA A 14 -7.07 5.51 -3.74
CA ALA A 14 -8.02 5.90 -4.77
C ALA A 14 -8.18 4.75 -5.77
N GLY A 15 -9.35 4.69 -6.40
CA GLY A 15 -9.58 3.76 -7.51
C GLY A 15 -8.75 4.14 -8.73
N GLY A 16 -8.23 3.12 -9.41
CA GLY A 16 -7.59 3.27 -10.72
C GLY A 16 -8.57 3.08 -11.88
N HIS A 17 -8.07 2.71 -13.05
CA HIS A 17 -8.92 2.39 -14.19
C HIS A 17 -9.76 1.12 -13.93
N ARG A 18 -11.09 1.21 -14.13
CA ARG A 18 -12.05 0.10 -13.96
C ARG A 18 -12.09 -0.52 -12.56
N VAL A 19 -11.70 0.22 -11.52
CA VAL A 19 -11.74 -0.22 -10.13
C VAL A 19 -12.46 0.83 -9.29
N SER A 20 -13.50 0.42 -8.57
CA SER A 20 -14.20 1.32 -7.63
C SER A 20 -13.30 1.64 -6.43
N ALA A 21 -13.62 2.72 -5.71
CA ALA A 21 -12.89 3.09 -4.51
C ALA A 21 -12.92 1.97 -3.44
N ASP A 22 -14.06 1.28 -3.30
CA ASP A 22 -14.24 0.20 -2.33
C ASP A 22 -13.39 -1.03 -2.69
N THR A 23 -13.39 -1.42 -3.98
CA THR A 23 -12.57 -2.55 -4.45
C THR A 23 -11.08 -2.23 -4.30
N ALA A 24 -10.66 -1.00 -4.58
CA ALA A 24 -9.28 -0.58 -4.36
C ALA A 24 -8.88 -0.65 -2.88
N LEU A 25 -9.78 -0.23 -1.97
CA LEU A 25 -9.55 -0.29 -0.54
C LEU A 25 -9.43 -1.74 -0.04
N ASP A 26 -10.30 -2.64 -0.50
CA ASP A 26 -10.26 -4.07 -0.16
C ASP A 26 -8.92 -4.71 -0.57
N TRP A 27 -8.47 -4.48 -1.81
CA TRP A 27 -7.18 -4.98 -2.28
C TRP A 27 -5.99 -4.45 -1.48
N VAL A 28 -6.00 -3.15 -1.14
CA VAL A 28 -4.96 -2.57 -0.29
C VAL A 28 -4.94 -3.25 1.07
N GLN A 29 -6.08 -3.46 1.72
CA GLN A 29 -6.15 -4.09 3.04
C GLN A 29 -5.64 -5.54 3.02
N ARG A 30 -6.00 -6.33 2.00
CA ARG A 30 -5.56 -7.73 1.84
C ARG A 30 -4.04 -7.89 1.72
N THR A 31 -3.35 -6.86 1.23
CA THR A 31 -1.90 -6.86 0.99
C THR A 31 -1.11 -6.15 2.10
N LEU A 32 -1.76 -5.72 3.18
CA LEU A 32 -1.06 -5.19 4.36
C LEU A 32 -0.45 -6.34 5.18
N ARG A 33 0.84 -6.21 5.52
CA ARG A 33 1.61 -7.20 6.29
C ARG A 33 2.38 -6.56 7.45
N GLY A 34 1.70 -5.75 8.27
CA GLY A 34 2.31 -5.07 9.43
C GLY A 34 3.24 -3.89 9.12
N TYR A 35 3.43 -3.57 7.84
CA TYR A 35 4.10 -2.35 7.37
C TYR A 35 3.10 -1.24 7.07
N ARG A 36 3.60 -0.01 6.95
CA ARG A 36 2.78 1.13 6.52
C ARG A 36 2.36 0.97 5.05
N LEU A 37 3.30 0.67 4.15
CA LEU A 37 3.02 0.47 2.73
C LEU A 37 2.52 -0.96 2.46
N PRO A 38 1.61 -1.14 1.50
CA PRO A 38 1.22 -2.46 1.01
C PRO A 38 2.44 -3.25 0.53
N GLU A 39 2.40 -4.56 0.72
CA GLU A 39 3.47 -5.47 0.34
C GLU A 39 3.98 -5.27 -1.11
N PRO A 40 3.14 -5.14 -2.15
CA PRO A 40 3.62 -4.95 -3.52
C PRO A 40 4.36 -3.63 -3.72
N THR A 41 3.84 -2.51 -3.18
CA THR A 41 4.51 -1.20 -3.29
C THR A 41 5.82 -1.18 -2.52
N ARG A 42 5.87 -1.83 -1.35
CA ARG A 42 7.08 -1.92 -0.52
C ARG A 42 8.18 -2.72 -1.23
N LEU A 43 7.83 -3.81 -1.91
CA LEU A 43 8.78 -4.59 -2.70
C LEU A 43 9.28 -3.79 -3.91
N ALA A 44 8.39 -3.11 -4.63
CA ALA A 44 8.76 -2.26 -5.74
C ALA A 44 9.74 -1.14 -5.32
N ASP A 45 9.47 -0.46 -4.21
CA ASP A 45 10.36 0.57 -3.64
C ASP A 45 11.74 0.02 -3.28
N ARG A 46 11.78 -1.18 -2.69
CA ARG A 46 13.05 -1.87 -2.36
C ARG A 46 13.89 -2.16 -3.60
N LEU A 47 13.26 -2.72 -4.64
CA LEU A 47 13.91 -3.02 -5.93
C LEU A 47 14.39 -1.74 -6.62
N ALA A 48 13.55 -0.71 -6.68
CA ALA A 48 13.90 0.58 -7.27
C ALA A 48 15.05 1.27 -6.54
N SER A 49 15.13 1.11 -5.21
CA SER A 49 16.16 1.71 -4.38
C SER A 49 17.47 0.92 -4.34
N ARG A 50 17.57 -0.27 -4.98
CA ARG A 50 18.74 -1.17 -4.93
C ARG A 50 19.28 -1.41 -3.52
N ARG A 51 18.40 -1.46 -2.51
CA ARG A 51 18.81 -1.61 -1.10
C ARG A 51 19.42 -2.98 -0.77
N ASP A 52 19.30 -3.93 -1.69
CA ASP A 52 19.77 -5.31 -1.54
C ASP A 52 21.02 -5.59 -2.41
N GLU A 53 21.56 -4.59 -3.14
CA GLU A 53 22.90 -4.61 -3.76
C GLU A 53 23.93 -3.96 -2.82
#